data_AF-A0A962R3K5-F1
#
_entry.id   AF-A0A962R3K5-F1
#
_cell.length_a   1.000
_cell.length_b   1.000
_cell.length_c   1.000
_cell.angle_alpha   90.00
_cell.angle_beta   90.00
_cell.angle_gamma   90.00
#
_symmetry.space_group_name_H-M   'P 1'
#
loop_
_entity.id
_entity.type
_entity.pdbx_description
1 polymer ?
#
loop_
_entity_poly.entity_id
_entity_poly.type
_entity_poly.pdbx_seq_one_letter_code
_entity_poly.pdbx_strand_id
1 'polypeptide(L)'
;MDQQQFNRELCAFLSRATTPFHAVAEMVRQLQEAGFSQLQAGADTEPGGRYFVTRNDSSLIAFVCGREAPPVAGMRMVGAHTDSPCLMAKPAPEKLRNGYLQLGVEVYGGALLNPWFDRDLSLAGRVSFEAADGSLRTALIDYRRPLA
;
A
#
# COMPACT_ATOMS: atom_id res chain seq x y z
N MET A 1 15.95 12.24 -15.62
CA MET A 1 16.07 10.82 -15.22
C MET A 1 16.23 10.02 -16.50
N ASP A 2 17.29 9.22 -16.63
CA ASP A 2 17.41 8.30 -17.76
C ASP A 2 16.56 7.04 -17.52
N GLN A 3 16.35 6.25 -18.58
CA GLN A 3 15.50 5.06 -18.52
C GLN A 3 16.02 3.98 -17.56
N GLN A 4 17.34 3.85 -17.41
CA GLN A 4 17.91 2.85 -16.51
C GLN A 4 17.68 3.23 -15.06
N GLN A 5 17.83 4.51 -14.72
CA GLN A 5 17.53 5.03 -13.40
C GLN A 5 16.05 4.83 -13.06
N PHE A 6 15.14 5.20 -13.96
CA PHE A 6 13.70 5.01 -13.76
C PHE A 6 13.36 3.55 -13.46
N ASN A 7 13.87 2.60 -14.27
CA ASN A 7 13.59 1.19 -14.08
C ASN A 7 14.13 0.66 -12.73
N ARG A 8 15.33 1.10 -12.31
CA ARG A 8 15.88 0.73 -10.99
C ARG A 8 15.01 1.23 -9.85
N GLU A 9 14.57 2.48 -9.91
CA GLU A 9 13.70 3.09 -8.90
C GLU A 9 12.33 2.41 -8.87
N LEU A 10 11.76 2.07 -10.03
CA LEU A 10 10.52 1.31 -10.13
C LEU A 10 10.65 -0.09 -9.52
N CYS A 11 11.70 -0.84 -9.84
CA CYS A 11 11.94 -2.15 -9.23
C CYS A 11 12.11 -2.04 -7.70
N ALA A 12 12.81 -1.00 -7.23
CA ALA A 12 12.96 -0.74 -5.80
C ALA A 12 11.60 -0.44 -5.14
N PHE A 13 10.75 0.36 -5.77
CA PHE A 13 9.39 0.62 -5.31
C PHE A 13 8.56 -0.67 -5.23
N LEU A 14 8.54 -1.47 -6.31
CA LEU A 14 7.80 -2.73 -6.37
C LEU A 14 8.27 -3.74 -5.31
N SER A 15 9.57 -3.79 -5.01
CA SER A 15 10.12 -4.66 -3.95
C SER A 15 9.65 -4.27 -2.54
N ARG A 16 9.26 -3.00 -2.34
CA ARG A 16 8.75 -2.48 -1.07
C ARG A 16 7.22 -2.51 -1.02
N ALA A 17 6.55 -2.33 -2.16
CA ALA A 17 5.10 -2.25 -2.31
C ALA A 17 4.44 -3.64 -2.42
N THR A 18 4.74 -4.55 -1.51
CA THR A 18 4.27 -5.96 -1.55
C THR A 18 2.75 -6.11 -1.39
N THR A 19 2.09 -5.16 -0.72
CA THR A 19 0.63 -5.08 -0.59
C THR A 19 0.18 -3.64 -0.79
N PRO A 20 -1.13 -3.37 -0.97
CA PRO A 20 -1.63 -1.99 -1.08
C PRO A 20 -1.23 -1.10 0.10
N PHE A 21 -1.16 -1.67 1.30
CA PHE A 21 -0.73 -0.96 2.51
C PHE A 21 0.75 -0.57 2.45
N HIS A 22 1.60 -1.47 1.96
CA HIS A 22 3.03 -1.16 1.78
C HIS A 22 3.26 -0.19 0.63
N ALA A 23 2.46 -0.26 -0.45
CA ALA A 23 2.51 0.70 -1.55
C ALA A 23 2.21 2.11 -1.04
N VAL A 24 1.15 2.28 -0.25
CA VAL A 24 0.81 3.58 0.37
C VAL A 24 1.89 4.03 1.35
N ALA A 25 2.40 3.14 2.21
CA ALA A 25 3.47 3.49 3.14
C ALA A 25 4.74 3.98 2.43
N GLU A 26 5.13 3.33 1.33
CA GLU A 26 6.27 3.75 0.51
C GLU A 26 6.00 5.07 -0.22
N MET A 27 4.79 5.28 -0.77
CA MET A 27 4.41 6.57 -1.35
C MET A 27 4.42 7.70 -0.31
N VAL A 28 3.92 7.45 0.90
CA VAL A 28 3.97 8.42 2.01
C VAL A 28 5.41 8.79 2.33
N ARG A 29 6.32 7.81 2.45
CA ARG A 29 7.75 8.05 2.69
C ARG A 29 8.35 8.96 1.61
N GLN A 30 8.13 8.63 0.34
CA GLN A 30 8.65 9.42 -0.78
C GLN A 30 8.04 10.83 -0.84
N LEU A 31 6.75 10.98 -0.54
CA LEU A 31 6.08 12.29 -0.50
C LEU A 31 6.64 13.16 0.63
N GLN A 32 6.85 12.60 1.82
CA GLN A 32 7.48 13.30 2.95
C GLN A 32 8.90 13.75 2.61
N GLU A 33 9.70 12.89 1.97
CA GLU A 33 11.04 13.24 1.47
C GLU A 33 11.01 14.35 0.40
N ALA A 34 9.93 14.42 -0.39
CA ALA A 34 9.69 15.47 -1.38
C ALA A 34 9.07 16.76 -0.79
N GLY A 35 8.93 16.85 0.55
CA GLY A 35 8.45 18.02 1.26
C GLY A 35 6.91 18.16 1.29
N PHE A 36 6.17 17.06 1.12
CA PHE A 36 4.72 17.06 1.33
C PHE A 36 4.40 16.81 2.81
N SER A 37 3.33 17.43 3.29
CA SER A 37 2.82 17.23 4.65
C SER A 37 1.50 16.43 4.63
N GLN A 38 1.34 15.53 5.61
CA GLN A 38 0.07 14.82 5.76
C GLN A 38 -0.99 15.78 6.33
N LEU A 39 -2.11 15.93 5.62
CA LEU A 39 -3.25 16.67 6.15
C LEU A 39 -4.08 15.80 7.08
N GLN A 40 -4.42 16.36 8.23
CA GLN A 40 -5.43 15.82 9.11
C GLN A 40 -6.82 16.27 8.65
N ALA A 41 -7.85 15.49 9.01
CA ALA A 41 -9.22 15.86 8.69
C ALA A 41 -9.56 17.24 9.28
N GLY A 42 -10.03 18.16 8.44
CA GLY A 42 -10.41 19.52 8.84
C GLY A 42 -9.28 20.55 8.91
N ALA A 43 -8.06 20.19 8.50
CA ALA A 43 -6.96 21.16 8.39
C ALA A 43 -7.10 22.05 7.13
N ASP A 44 -6.76 23.33 7.28
CA ASP A 44 -6.71 24.28 6.17
C ASP A 44 -5.50 24.02 5.26
N THR A 45 -5.60 24.52 4.02
CA THR A 45 -4.50 24.44 3.05
C THR A 45 -4.05 25.83 2.63
N GLU A 46 -2.74 25.98 2.43
CA GLU A 46 -2.15 27.24 1.97
C GLU A 46 -1.85 27.26 0.46
N PRO A 47 -1.93 28.42 -0.20
CA PRO A 47 -1.52 28.58 -1.59
C PRO A 47 -0.07 28.12 -1.83
N GLY A 48 0.13 27.25 -2.83
CA GLY A 48 1.45 26.65 -3.11
C GLY A 48 1.87 25.51 -2.17
N GLY A 49 1.07 25.18 -1.15
CA GLY A 49 1.34 24.09 -0.22
C GLY A 49 1.28 22.71 -0.88
N ARG A 50 1.98 21.74 -0.29
CA ARG A 50 2.10 20.36 -0.79
C ARG A 50 1.58 19.39 0.26
N TYR A 51 0.53 18.66 -0.09
CA TYR A 51 -0.20 17.88 0.88
C TYR A 51 -0.53 16.48 0.39
N PHE A 52 -0.72 15.55 1.33
CA PHE A 52 -1.35 14.28 1.04
C PHE A 52 -2.31 13.86 2.15
N VAL A 53 -3.27 13.03 1.80
CA VAL A 53 -4.16 12.33 2.73
C VAL A 53 -4.15 10.84 2.43
N THR A 54 -4.30 10.03 3.47
CA THR A 54 -4.49 8.58 3.34
C THR A 54 -5.87 8.20 3.85
N ARG A 55 -6.42 7.12 3.31
CA ARG A 55 -7.65 6.51 3.81
C ARG A 55 -7.46 5.01 3.92
N ASN A 56 -7.78 4.46 5.10
CA ASN A 56 -7.57 3.05 5.44
C ASN A 56 -6.12 2.56 5.24
N ASP A 57 -5.14 3.47 5.12
CA ASP A 57 -3.75 3.17 4.75
C ASP A 57 -3.57 2.39 3.44
N SER A 58 -4.63 2.28 2.63
CA SER A 58 -4.64 1.53 1.36
C SER A 58 -5.00 2.42 0.17
N SER A 59 -5.25 3.70 0.40
CA SER A 59 -5.47 4.70 -0.64
C SER A 59 -4.84 6.02 -0.23
N LEU A 60 -4.33 6.75 -1.22
CA LEU A 60 -3.62 8.01 -1.02
C LEU A 60 -4.03 9.02 -2.09
N ILE A 61 -4.20 10.28 -1.68
CA ILE A 61 -4.31 11.42 -2.59
C ILE A 61 -3.19 12.38 -2.21
N ALA A 62 -2.33 12.73 -3.17
CA ALA A 62 -1.34 13.79 -3.04
C ALA A 62 -1.68 14.93 -4.01
N PHE A 63 -1.51 16.16 -3.55
CA PHE A 63 -1.83 17.35 -4.34
C PHE A 63 -0.94 18.54 -3.96
N VAL A 64 -0.80 19.46 -4.90
CA VAL A 64 -0.12 20.75 -4.71
C VAL A 64 -1.16 21.83 -4.93
N CYS A 65 -1.36 22.69 -3.93
CA CYS A 65 -2.31 23.80 -4.03
C CYS A 65 -1.80 24.83 -5.04
N GLY A 66 -2.69 25.29 -5.93
CA GLY A 66 -2.42 26.43 -6.79
C GLY A 66 -2.11 27.68 -5.97
N ARG A 67 -1.41 28.64 -6.58
CA ARG A 67 -1.21 29.98 -5.98
C ARG A 67 -2.38 30.93 -6.24
N GLU A 68 -3.19 30.62 -7.24
CA GLU A 68 -4.38 31.37 -7.60
C GLU A 68 -5.62 30.74 -6.96
N ALA A 69 -6.61 31.57 -6.63
CA ALA A 69 -7.84 31.11 -6.00
C ALA A 69 -8.65 30.21 -6.96
N PRO A 70 -9.23 29.10 -6.48
CA PRO A 70 -10.28 28.39 -7.21
C PRO A 70 -11.45 29.36 -7.51
N PRO A 71 -12.10 29.33 -8.70
CA PRO A 71 -12.05 28.30 -9.74
C PRO A 71 -11.20 28.66 -10.97
N VAL A 72 -10.44 29.77 -10.96
CA VAL A 72 -9.78 30.32 -12.16
C VAL A 72 -8.76 29.36 -12.79
N ALA A 73 -8.09 28.54 -11.98
CA ALA A 73 -6.97 27.68 -12.42
C ALA A 73 -7.34 26.22 -12.77
N GLY A 74 -8.55 25.75 -12.42
CA GLY A 74 -8.96 24.35 -12.58
C GLY A 74 -8.09 23.34 -11.79
N MET A 75 -8.14 22.06 -12.16
CA MET A 75 -7.35 20.99 -11.53
C MET A 75 -6.75 20.05 -12.59
N ARG A 76 -5.49 19.66 -12.41
CA ARG A 76 -4.81 18.62 -13.20
C ARG A 76 -4.73 17.35 -12.36
N MET A 77 -5.35 16.27 -12.80
CA MET A 77 -5.41 15.01 -12.06
C MET A 77 -4.86 13.84 -12.88
N VAL A 78 -4.21 12.93 -12.17
CA VAL A 78 -3.91 11.57 -12.63
C VAL A 78 -4.45 10.60 -11.59
N GLY A 79 -5.03 9.50 -12.04
CA GLY A 79 -5.55 8.43 -11.20
C GLY A 79 -4.90 7.11 -11.53
N ALA A 80 -4.61 6.33 -10.50
CA ALA A 80 -4.14 4.95 -10.57
C ALA A 80 -4.72 4.18 -9.36
N HIS A 81 -4.44 2.88 -9.26
CA HIS A 81 -4.86 2.05 -8.14
C HIS A 81 -3.64 1.32 -7.53
N THR A 82 -3.72 0.99 -6.24
CA THR A 82 -2.59 0.43 -5.45
C THR A 82 -2.67 -1.09 -5.28
N ASP A 83 -3.78 -1.70 -5.67
CA ASP A 83 -4.04 -3.12 -5.55
C ASP A 83 -3.63 -3.89 -6.80
N SER A 84 -3.49 -5.20 -6.63
CA SER A 84 -3.19 -6.15 -7.70
C SER A 84 -3.86 -7.47 -7.36
N PRO A 85 -4.28 -8.26 -8.36
CA PRO A 85 -4.85 -9.58 -8.11
C PRO A 85 -3.90 -10.46 -7.31
N CYS A 86 -4.40 -11.10 -6.25
CA CYS A 86 -3.57 -11.86 -5.32
C CYS A 86 -4.34 -12.96 -4.57
N LEU A 87 -3.61 -13.73 -3.75
CA LEU A 87 -4.16 -14.69 -2.80
C LEU A 87 -4.14 -14.07 -1.40
N MET A 88 -5.30 -13.97 -0.77
CA MET A 88 -5.46 -13.40 0.58
C MET A 88 -5.73 -14.50 1.59
N ALA A 89 -5.13 -14.41 2.78
CA ALA A 89 -5.43 -15.35 3.86
C ALA A 89 -6.88 -15.18 4.33
N LYS A 90 -7.62 -16.28 4.46
CA LYS A 90 -8.99 -16.25 5.01
C LYS A 90 -8.97 -15.94 6.52
N PRO A 91 -10.08 -15.44 7.10
CA PRO A 91 -10.14 -15.16 8.55
C PRO A 91 -9.85 -16.35 9.44
N ALA A 92 -10.26 -17.56 9.02
CA ALA A 92 -9.89 -18.83 9.63
C ALA A 92 -9.13 -19.68 8.59
N PRO A 93 -7.82 -19.46 8.42
CA PRO A 93 -7.08 -20.02 7.30
C PRO A 93 -6.51 -21.41 7.59
N GLU A 94 -6.36 -21.79 8.86
CA GLU A 94 -5.69 -23.03 9.26
C GLU A 94 -6.47 -24.28 8.80
N LYS A 95 -5.80 -25.19 8.11
CA LYS A 95 -6.35 -26.49 7.70
C LYS A 95 -5.31 -27.59 7.89
N LEU A 96 -5.66 -28.67 8.58
CA LEU A 96 -4.83 -29.87 8.65
C LEU A 96 -5.37 -30.91 7.67
N ARG A 97 -4.59 -31.25 6.65
CA ARG A 97 -4.98 -32.25 5.65
C ARG A 97 -3.79 -33.11 5.26
N ASN A 98 -3.97 -34.42 5.31
CA ASN A 98 -2.94 -35.41 4.93
C ASN A 98 -1.60 -35.22 5.66
N GLY A 99 -1.62 -34.76 6.91
CA GLY A 99 -0.41 -34.48 7.70
C GLY A 99 0.24 -33.12 7.43
N TYR A 100 -0.30 -32.30 6.54
CA TYR A 100 0.20 -30.96 6.24
C TYR A 100 -0.69 -29.88 6.85
N LEU A 101 -0.07 -28.90 7.51
CA LEU A 101 -0.71 -27.65 7.86
C LEU A 101 -0.76 -26.77 6.61
N GLN A 102 -1.96 -26.40 6.18
CA GLN A 102 -2.22 -25.61 4.98
C GLN A 102 -2.84 -24.26 5.36
N LEU A 103 -2.56 -23.24 4.55
CA LEU A 103 -3.16 -21.92 4.67
C LEU A 103 -4.28 -21.77 3.63
N GLY A 104 -5.52 -21.67 4.09
CA GLY A 104 -6.69 -21.40 3.28
C GLY A 104 -6.68 -19.96 2.79
N VAL A 105 -6.68 -19.80 1.46
CA VAL A 105 -6.68 -18.49 0.80
C VAL A 105 -8.00 -18.23 0.06
N GLU A 106 -8.27 -16.95 -0.18
CA GLU A 106 -9.28 -16.44 -1.10
C GLU A 106 -8.62 -15.69 -2.26
N VAL A 107 -9.27 -15.72 -3.43
CA VAL A 107 -8.77 -15.02 -4.61
C VAL A 107 -9.28 -13.58 -4.58
N TYR A 108 -8.36 -12.63 -4.66
CA TYR A 108 -8.66 -11.22 -4.84
C TYR A 108 -8.43 -10.82 -6.30
N GLY A 109 -9.41 -10.18 -6.92
CA GLY A 109 -9.35 -9.72 -8.32
C GLY A 109 -9.31 -10.86 -9.35
N GLY A 110 -8.98 -10.52 -10.60
CA GLY A 110 -8.88 -11.45 -11.73
C GLY A 110 -7.54 -12.18 -11.79
N ALA A 111 -7.14 -12.86 -10.71
CA ALA A 111 -5.83 -13.51 -10.64
C ALA A 111 -5.72 -14.69 -11.62
N LEU A 112 -4.68 -14.68 -12.45
CA LEU A 112 -4.27 -15.87 -13.20
C LEU A 112 -3.71 -16.88 -12.19
N LEU A 113 -4.41 -17.98 -11.92
CA LEU A 113 -4.03 -18.89 -10.84
C LEU A 113 -2.83 -19.78 -11.19
N ASN A 114 -2.65 -20.17 -12.45
CA ASN A 114 -1.57 -21.09 -12.83
C ASN A 114 -0.16 -20.55 -12.46
N PRO A 115 0.17 -19.26 -12.68
CA PRO A 115 1.45 -18.70 -12.23
C PRO A 115 1.74 -18.73 -10.73
N TRP A 116 0.73 -18.96 -9.86
CA TRP A 116 0.89 -19.05 -8.41
C TRP A 116 1.36 -20.42 -7.93
N PHE A 117 1.22 -21.46 -8.76
CA PHE A 117 1.73 -22.79 -8.44
C PHE A 117 3.26 -22.81 -8.52
N ASP A 118 3.89 -23.63 -7.68
CA ASP A 118 5.34 -23.85 -7.62
C ASP A 118 6.14 -22.53 -7.47
N ARG A 119 5.61 -21.62 -6.65
CA ARG A 119 6.27 -20.36 -6.25
C ARG A 119 6.58 -20.38 -4.77
N ASP A 120 7.75 -19.86 -4.43
CA ASP A 120 8.11 -19.56 -3.04
C ASP A 120 7.28 -18.35 -2.56
N LEU A 121 6.17 -18.60 -1.87
CA LEU A 121 5.27 -17.54 -1.41
C LEU A 121 5.62 -17.11 0.01
N SER A 122 5.46 -15.81 0.27
CA SER A 122 5.56 -15.20 1.60
C SER A 122 4.21 -14.59 2.00
N LEU A 123 4.10 -14.14 3.24
CA LEU A 123 2.95 -13.41 3.74
C LEU A 123 3.33 -11.95 4.03
N ALA A 124 2.48 -11.01 3.60
CA ALA A 124 2.59 -9.60 3.92
C ALA A 124 1.19 -9.01 4.08
N GLY A 125 1.07 -7.93 4.85
CA GLY A 125 -0.22 -7.28 5.09
C GLY A 125 -0.20 -6.29 6.24
N ARG A 126 -1.39 -6.00 6.76
CA ARG A 126 -1.60 -5.20 7.97
C ARG A 126 -2.30 -6.05 9.01
N VAL A 127 -1.80 -6.01 10.24
CA VAL A 127 -2.45 -6.62 11.40
C VAL A 127 -3.04 -5.53 12.27
N SER A 128 -4.22 -5.78 12.82
CA SER A 128 -4.81 -5.00 13.90
C SER A 128 -4.66 -5.79 15.19
N PHE A 129 -4.17 -5.16 16.26
CA PHE A 129 -3.88 -5.83 17.52
C PHE A 129 -4.14 -4.89 18.70
N GLU A 130 -4.46 -5.49 19.85
CA GLU A 130 -4.50 -4.76 21.11
C GLU A 130 -3.08 -4.63 21.67
N ALA A 131 -2.64 -3.40 21.92
CA ALA A 131 -1.36 -3.11 22.54
C ALA A 131 -1.41 -3.36 24.05
N ALA A 132 -0.23 -3.39 24.70
CA ALA A 132 -0.12 -3.65 26.14
C ALA A 132 -0.87 -2.63 27.03
N ASP A 133 -1.18 -1.44 26.49
CA ASP A 133 -1.97 -0.40 27.15
C ASP A 133 -3.49 -0.51 26.88
N GLY A 134 -3.93 -1.58 26.21
CA GLY A 134 -5.32 -1.80 25.82
C GLY A 134 -5.76 -1.02 24.57
N SER A 135 -4.87 -0.23 23.94
CA SER A 135 -5.22 0.52 22.72
C SER A 135 -5.22 -0.39 21.49
N LEU A 136 -6.19 -0.19 20.59
CA LEU A 136 -6.18 -0.83 19.28
C LEU A 136 -5.14 -0.15 18.39
N ARG A 137 -4.18 -0.92 17.87
CA ARG A 137 -3.13 -0.45 16.97
C ARG A 137 -3.08 -1.29 15.71
N THR A 138 -2.42 -0.74 14.69
CA THR A 138 -2.12 -1.45 13.45
C THR A 138 -0.62 -1.49 13.20
N ALA A 139 -0.15 -2.55 12.56
CA ALA A 139 1.22 -2.67 12.10
C ALA A 139 1.27 -3.35 10.73
N LEU A 140 2.25 -2.96 9.92
CA LEU A 140 2.57 -3.67 8.69
C LEU A 140 3.47 -4.86 9.02
N ILE A 141 3.21 -5.98 8.36
CA ILE A 141 4.04 -7.18 8.41
C ILE A 141 4.45 -7.56 7.00
N ASP A 142 5.70 -7.98 6.85
CA ASP A 142 6.24 -8.56 5.62
C ASP A 142 7.36 -9.52 6.01
N TYR A 143 7.12 -10.81 5.84
CA TYR A 143 8.06 -11.84 6.30
C TYR A 143 9.31 -11.94 5.42
N ARG A 144 9.26 -11.49 4.16
CA ARG A 144 10.36 -11.50 3.17
C ARG A 144 11.13 -12.81 3.03
N ARG A 145 10.54 -13.92 3.46
CA ARG A 145 11.10 -15.27 3.36
C ARG A 145 9.99 -16.22 2.94
N PRO A 146 10.30 -17.28 2.18
CA PRO A 146 9.30 -18.28 1.82
C PRO A 146 8.67 -18.90 3.07
N LEU A 147 7.34 -18.97 3.08
CA LEU A 147 6.51 -19.55 4.13
C LEU A 147 5.58 -20.65 3.60
N ALA A 148 5.18 -20.58 2.33
CA ALA A 148 4.19 -21.43 1.69
C ALA A 148 4.59 -21.77 0.26
#